data_AF-A0A914AC19-F1
#
_entry.id   AF-A0A914AC19-F1
#
_cell.length_a   1.000
_cell.length_b   1.000
_cell.length_c   1.000
_cell.angle_alpha   90.00
_cell.angle_beta   90.00
_cell.angle_gamma   90.00
#
_symmetry.space_group_name_H-M   'P 1'
#
loop_
_entity.id
_entity.type
_entity.pdbx_description
1 polymer ?
#
loop_
_entity_poly.entity_id
_entity_poly.type
_entity_poly.pdbx_seq_one_letter_code
_entity_poly.pdbx_strand_id
1 'polypeptide(L)'
;MIPPRFDDSSVKRRDATLHLLDPATGAVLDDPEYGPVCVQSGTTRRFECRIQDARPGVWNFSWMLENQTIATKSEARTGAGLVNVSSLHIVTNPGNETRERNLTCLATSSDQSLSTRVLITSCAAHPSATSLG
;
A
#
# COMPACT_ATOMS: atom_id res chain seq x y z
N MET A 1 -34.37 -24.22 38.53
CA MET A 1 -34.30 -23.16 37.50
C MET A 1 -32.83 -22.91 37.21
N ILE A 2 -32.38 -23.18 35.98
CA ILE A 2 -30.98 -23.03 35.56
C ILE A 2 -30.93 -21.76 34.71
N PRO A 3 -30.11 -20.75 35.04
CA PRO A 3 -30.01 -19.56 34.21
C PRO A 3 -29.31 -19.89 32.88
N PRO A 4 -29.70 -19.25 31.77
CA PRO A 4 -29.03 -19.45 30.49
C PRO A 4 -27.59 -18.91 30.58
N ARG A 5 -26.64 -19.74 30.17
CA ARG A 5 -25.26 -19.32 29.90
C ARG A 5 -25.30 -18.43 28.66
N PHE A 6 -25.02 -17.14 28.85
CA PHE A 6 -24.65 -16.28 27.73
C PHE A 6 -23.27 -16.74 27.25
N ASP A 7 -23.25 -17.39 26.09
CA ASP A 7 -22.02 -17.64 25.35
C ASP A 7 -21.44 -16.28 24.97
N ASP A 8 -20.37 -15.90 25.67
CA ASP A 8 -19.51 -14.76 25.33
C ASP A 8 -18.79 -15.10 24.02
N SER A 9 -19.51 -14.98 22.92
CA SER A 9 -18.90 -14.86 21.59
C SER A 9 -18.24 -13.49 21.54
N SER A 10 -17.09 -13.37 22.21
CA SER A 10 -16.12 -12.32 21.98
C SER A 10 -15.78 -12.33 20.50
N VAL A 11 -16.54 -11.54 19.71
CA VAL A 11 -16.23 -11.23 18.32
C VAL A 11 -14.87 -10.55 18.36
N LYS A 12 -13.82 -11.33 18.15
CA LYS A 12 -12.45 -10.85 18.06
C LYS A 12 -12.45 -9.77 16.98
N ARG A 13 -12.40 -8.50 17.40
CA ARG A 13 -12.26 -7.35 16.48
C ARG A 13 -11.05 -7.66 15.61
N ARG A 14 -11.27 -7.89 14.33
CA ARG A 14 -10.17 -7.86 13.36
C ARG A 14 -9.88 -6.40 13.12
N ASP A 15 -8.67 -5.99 13.49
CA ASP A 15 -8.17 -4.67 13.15
C ASP A 15 -7.83 -4.65 11.66
N ALA A 16 -8.13 -3.53 11.01
CA ALA A 16 -7.84 -3.36 9.60
C ALA A 16 -6.32 -3.41 9.36
N THR A 17 -5.88 -4.11 8.33
CA THR A 17 -4.47 -4.20 7.97
C THR A 17 -4.19 -3.39 6.71
N LEU A 18 -3.04 -2.74 6.65
CA LEU A 18 -2.60 -1.96 5.50
C LEU A 18 -1.43 -2.67 4.84
N HIS A 19 -1.52 -2.90 3.53
CA HIS A 19 -0.48 -3.52 2.74
C HIS A 19 -0.10 -2.67 1.54
N LEU A 20 1.15 -2.75 1.14
CA LEU A 20 1.67 -2.13 -0.07
C LEU A 20 1.93 -3.22 -1.10
N LEU A 21 1.29 -3.13 -2.26
CA LEU A 21 1.23 -4.19 -3.25
C LEU A 21 1.75 -3.72 -4.60
N ASP A 22 2.28 -4.66 -5.38
CA ASP A 22 2.44 -4.48 -6.83
C ASP A 22 1.11 -4.86 -7.52
N PRO A 23 0.39 -3.92 -8.15
CA PRO A 23 -0.88 -4.21 -8.79
C PRO A 23 -0.76 -5.10 -10.04
N ALA A 24 0.43 -5.24 -10.62
CA ALA A 24 0.64 -6.09 -11.78
C ALA A 24 0.81 -7.57 -11.39
N THR A 25 1.43 -7.85 -10.24
CA THR A 25 1.73 -9.23 -9.79
C THR A 25 0.90 -9.68 -8.60
N GLY A 26 0.30 -8.75 -7.86
CA GLY A 26 -0.38 -9.00 -6.59
C GLY A 26 0.58 -9.24 -5.42
N ALA A 27 1.89 -9.06 -5.61
CA ALA A 27 2.88 -9.29 -4.56
C ALA A 27 2.76 -8.28 -3.42
N VAL A 28 2.95 -8.75 -2.18
CA VAL A 28 3.03 -7.92 -0.97
C VAL A 28 4.46 -7.41 -0.82
N LEU A 29 4.63 -6.10 -0.89
CA LEU A 29 5.93 -5.42 -0.98
C LEU A 29 6.43 -4.93 0.38
N ASP A 30 5.54 -4.78 1.36
CA ASP A 30 5.86 -4.34 2.72
C ASP A 30 6.20 -5.49 3.68
N ASP A 31 6.31 -6.71 3.15
CA ASP A 31 6.87 -7.84 3.88
C ASP A 31 8.40 -7.63 4.05
N PRO A 32 8.94 -7.71 5.28
CA PRO A 32 10.38 -7.63 5.52
C PRO A 32 11.22 -8.62 4.69
N GLU A 33 10.66 -9.77 4.30
CA GLU A 33 11.34 -10.78 3.50
C GLU A 33 11.37 -10.46 2.00
N TYR A 34 10.53 -9.53 1.52
CA TYR A 34 10.51 -9.14 0.10
C TYR A 34 11.75 -8.34 -0.30
N GLY A 35 12.27 -7.51 0.62
CA GLY A 35 13.42 -6.65 0.38
C GLY A 35 13.09 -5.41 -0.47
N PRO A 36 14.13 -4.72 -0.99
CA PRO A 36 13.94 -3.46 -1.69
C PRO A 36 13.28 -3.63 -3.08
N VAL A 37 12.33 -2.76 -3.40
CA VAL A 37 11.62 -2.76 -4.67
C VAL A 37 12.40 -2.00 -5.72
N CYS A 38 12.80 -2.70 -6.77
CA CYS A 38 13.55 -2.11 -7.86
C CYS A 38 12.65 -1.30 -8.82
N VAL A 39 13.00 -0.05 -9.11
CA VAL A 39 12.36 0.78 -10.14
C VAL A 39 13.41 1.12 -11.19
N GLN A 40 13.20 0.70 -12.43
CA GLN A 40 14.17 0.93 -13.50
C GLN A 40 14.38 2.42 -13.77
N SER A 41 15.63 2.80 -14.00
CA SER A 41 16.00 4.16 -14.38
C SER A 41 15.24 4.63 -15.63
N GLY A 42 14.64 5.82 -15.55
CA GLY A 42 13.88 6.41 -16.65
C GLY A 42 12.47 5.85 -16.82
N THR A 43 12.01 4.96 -15.93
CA THR A 43 10.68 4.37 -16.00
C THR A 43 9.78 4.79 -14.84
N THR A 44 8.53 4.31 -14.90
CA THR A 44 7.57 4.47 -13.81
C THR A 44 7.19 3.10 -13.27
N ARG A 45 6.90 3.02 -11.97
CA ARG A 45 6.32 1.82 -11.34
C ARG A 45 5.08 2.20 -10.57
N ARG A 46 4.05 1.37 -10.67
CA ARG A 46 2.78 1.55 -9.97
C ARG A 46 2.78 0.77 -8.67
N PHE A 47 2.22 1.36 -7.64
CA PHE A 47 2.04 0.79 -6.31
C PHE A 47 0.57 0.90 -5.91
N GLU A 48 0.07 -0.12 -5.22
CA GLU A 48 -1.25 -0.11 -4.60
C GLU A 48 -1.10 -0.14 -3.08
N CYS A 49 -1.74 0.79 -2.40
CA CYS A 49 -1.89 0.75 -0.97
C CYS A 49 -3.30 0.25 -0.66
N ARG A 50 -3.41 -0.93 -0.03
CA ARG A 50 -4.68 -1.61 0.20
C ARG A 50 -4.91 -1.84 1.68
N ILE A 51 -6.04 -1.35 2.16
CA ILE A 51 -6.59 -1.69 3.48
C ILE A 51 -7.49 -2.91 3.30
N GLN A 52 -7.20 -3.96 4.06
CA GLN A 52 -8.07 -5.14 4.17
C GLN A 52 -8.92 -5.05 5.44
N ASP A 53 -10.11 -5.63 5.38
CA ASP A 53 -11.00 -5.74 6.54
C ASP A 53 -11.33 -4.36 7.18
N ALA A 54 -11.44 -3.30 6.35
CA ALA A 54 -11.71 -1.94 6.79
C ALA A 54 -13.19 -1.76 7.18
N ARG A 55 -13.46 -0.90 8.16
CA ARG A 55 -14.83 -0.40 8.37
C ARG A 55 -15.25 0.49 7.18
N PRO A 56 -16.49 0.36 6.69
CA PRO A 56 -17.06 1.28 5.72
C PRO A 56 -16.99 2.73 6.23
N GLY A 57 -16.70 3.67 5.33
CA GLY A 57 -16.46 5.05 5.67
C GLY A 57 -15.57 5.74 4.64
N VAL A 58 -15.08 6.92 5.02
CA VAL A 58 -14.13 7.69 4.23
C VAL A 58 -12.72 7.46 4.77
N TRP A 59 -11.82 7.09 3.87
CA TRP A 59 -10.40 6.91 4.13
C TRP A 59 -9.59 7.90 3.32
N ASN A 60 -8.67 8.60 3.98
CA ASN A 60 -7.73 9.51 3.34
C ASN A 60 -6.37 8.83 3.24
N PHE A 61 -5.91 8.64 2.01
CA PHE A 61 -4.60 8.12 1.68
C PHE A 61 -3.63 9.27 1.42
N SER A 62 -2.46 9.22 2.03
CA SER A 62 -1.33 10.12 1.78
C SER A 62 -0.12 9.29 1.38
N TRP A 63 0.42 9.60 0.20
CA TRP A 63 1.65 9.00 -0.30
C TRP A 63 2.81 9.93 0.00
N MET A 64 3.87 9.39 0.59
CA MET A 64 5.09 10.13 0.92
C MET A 64 6.30 9.44 0.29
N LEU A 65 7.19 10.24 -0.29
CA LEU A 65 8.51 9.81 -0.77
C LEU A 65 9.57 10.65 -0.06
N GLU A 66 10.52 10.01 0.62
CA GLU A 66 11.52 10.71 1.44
C GLU A 66 10.92 11.72 2.44
N ASN A 67 9.81 11.32 3.09
CA ASN A 67 9.03 12.15 4.03
C ASN A 67 8.35 13.38 3.42
N GLN A 68 8.34 13.53 2.09
CA GLN A 68 7.57 14.56 1.41
C GLN A 68 6.26 13.98 0.89
N THR A 69 5.13 14.60 1.22
CA THR A 69 3.83 14.22 0.68
C THR A 69 3.77 14.51 -0.83
N ILE A 70 3.62 13.47 -1.63
CA ILE A 70 3.59 13.55 -3.10
C ILE A 70 2.18 13.38 -3.68
N ALA A 71 1.26 12.76 -2.94
CA ALA A 71 -0.14 12.68 -3.32
C ALA A 71 -1.05 12.48 -2.12
N THR A 72 -2.28 12.97 -2.23
CA THR A 72 -3.37 12.67 -1.29
C THR A 72 -4.61 12.26 -2.06
N LYS A 73 -5.38 11.31 -1.53
CA LYS A 73 -6.61 10.83 -2.15
C LYS A 73 -7.59 10.34 -1.09
N SER A 74 -8.85 10.74 -1.20
CA SER A 74 -9.92 10.20 -0.36
C SER A 74 -10.68 9.12 -1.11
N GLU A 75 -10.96 8.02 -0.43
CA GLU A 75 -11.75 6.90 -0.93
C GLU A 75 -12.91 6.64 0.03
N ALA A 76 -14.11 6.54 -0.52
CA ALA A 76 -15.31 6.23 0.24
C ALA A 76 -15.81 4.84 -0.14
N ARG A 77 -16.06 4.00 0.85
CA ARG A 77 -16.70 2.69 0.66
C ARG A 77 -17.87 2.56 1.60
N THR A 78 -19.00 2.13 1.07
CA THR A 78 -20.22 1.80 1.81
C THR A 78 -20.42 0.29 1.81
N GLY A 79 -21.02 -0.25 2.87
CA GLY A 79 -21.27 -1.69 3.01
C GLY A 79 -21.84 -2.04 4.38
N ALA A 80 -22.45 -3.23 4.48
CA ALA A 80 -22.99 -3.74 5.75
C ALA A 80 -21.95 -4.49 6.60
N GLY A 81 -20.74 -4.68 6.08
CA GLY A 81 -19.65 -5.41 6.72
C GLY A 81 -18.29 -4.77 6.44
N LEU A 82 -17.21 -5.52 6.70
CA LEU A 82 -15.86 -5.06 6.39
C LEU A 82 -15.65 -4.98 4.87
N VAL A 83 -14.88 -3.99 4.43
CA VAL A 83 -14.64 -3.67 3.03
C VAL A 83 -13.15 -3.52 2.76
N ASN A 84 -12.74 -3.76 1.52
CA ASN A 84 -11.39 -3.42 1.08
C ASN A 84 -11.38 -2.04 0.44
N VAL A 85 -10.39 -1.22 0.81
CA VAL A 85 -10.21 0.13 0.28
C VAL A 85 -8.80 0.22 -0.27
N SER A 86 -8.60 0.81 -1.44
CA SER A 86 -7.26 0.95 -2.00
C SER A 86 -7.04 2.27 -2.71
N SER A 87 -5.77 2.69 -2.72
CA SER A 87 -5.28 3.85 -3.45
C SER A 87 -4.13 3.41 -4.34
N LEU A 88 -4.03 3.98 -5.54
CA LEU A 88 -2.96 3.69 -6.48
C LEU A 88 -2.06 4.91 -6.62
N HIS A 89 -0.75 4.69 -6.68
CA HIS A 89 0.22 5.74 -6.95
C HIS A 89 1.30 5.28 -7.93
N ILE A 90 1.86 6.23 -8.68
CA ILE A 90 2.89 5.98 -9.68
C ILE A 90 4.14 6.73 -9.25
N VAL A 91 5.22 5.99 -9.01
CA VAL A 91 6.54 6.56 -8.74
C VAL A 91 7.33 6.61 -10.04
N THR A 92 7.88 7.79 -10.35
CA THR A 92 8.78 8.00 -11.48
C THR A 92 10.23 7.95 -11.00
N ASN A 93 11.06 7.16 -11.68
CA ASN A 93 12.50 7.18 -11.45
C ASN A 93 13.19 8.01 -12.56
N PRO A 94 13.73 9.21 -12.26
CA PRO A 94 14.32 10.10 -13.26
C PRO A 94 15.61 9.56 -13.91
N GLY A 95 16.11 8.41 -13.47
CA GLY A 95 17.19 7.66 -14.12
C GLY A 95 18.61 8.12 -13.80
N ASN A 96 18.76 9.32 -13.24
CA ASN A 96 19.99 9.85 -12.66
C ASN A 96 20.08 9.65 -11.13
N GLU A 97 19.02 9.16 -10.50
CA GLU A 97 18.94 8.92 -9.06
C GLU A 97 19.38 7.49 -8.75
N THR A 98 20.41 7.31 -7.91
CA THR A 98 20.87 5.99 -7.44
C THR A 98 20.55 5.75 -5.97
N ARG A 99 20.03 6.75 -5.26
CA ARG A 99 19.73 6.64 -3.84
C ARG A 99 18.50 5.78 -3.62
N GLU A 100 18.56 5.00 -2.54
CA GLU A 100 17.38 4.32 -2.03
C GLU A 100 16.38 5.35 -1.49
N ARG A 101 15.09 5.09 -1.72
CA ARG A 101 14.01 5.99 -1.29
C ARG A 101 12.90 5.24 -0.58
N ASN A 102 12.38 5.79 0.51
CA ASN A 102 11.24 5.24 1.23
C ASN A 102 9.94 5.76 0.61
N LEU A 103 9.15 4.84 0.04
CA LEU A 103 7.77 5.10 -0.30
C LEU A 103 6.90 4.67 0.88
N THR A 104 6.19 5.63 1.46
CA THR A 104 5.27 5.39 2.57
C THR A 104 3.85 5.66 2.12
N CYS A 105 2.94 4.77 2.47
CA CYS A 105 1.51 5.01 2.38
C CYS A 105 0.95 5.15 3.79
N LEU A 106 0.31 6.28 4.05
CA LEU A 106 -0.47 6.55 5.24
C LEU A 106 -1.95 6.52 4.87
N ALA A 107 -2.77 5.82 5.64
CA ALA A 107 -4.22 5.81 5.49
C ALA A 107 -4.89 6.20 6.80
N THR A 108 -5.75 7.21 6.77
CA THR A 108 -6.45 7.71 7.95
C THR A 108 -7.97 7.69 7.75
N SER A 109 -8.69 7.40 8.81
CA SER A 109 -10.15 7.57 8.92
C SER A 109 -10.46 8.28 10.23
N SER A 110 -11.74 8.44 10.58
CA SER A 110 -12.14 9.10 11.84
C SER A 110 -11.59 8.38 13.08
N ASP A 111 -11.41 7.06 13.01
CA ASP A 111 -11.19 6.22 14.18
C ASP A 111 -9.81 5.55 14.21
N GLN A 112 -9.09 5.57 13.09
CA GLN A 112 -7.83 4.83 12.93
C GLN A 112 -6.88 5.47 11.92
N SER A 113 -5.58 5.24 12.15
CA SER A 113 -4.48 5.66 11.29
C SER A 113 -3.55 4.45 11.09
N LEU A 114 -3.31 4.09 9.84
CA LEU A 114 -2.47 2.96 9.43
C LEU A 114 -1.35 3.48 8.54
N SER A 115 -0.15 2.93 8.68
CA SER A 115 1.00 3.32 7.85
C SER A 115 1.82 2.09 7.49
N THR A 116 2.29 2.04 6.25
CA THR A 116 3.23 1.03 5.76
C THR A 116 4.24 1.67 4.81
N ARG A 117 5.41 1.05 4.68
CA ARG A 117 6.52 1.58 3.88
C ARG A 117 7.26 0.48 3.14
N VAL A 118 7.83 0.86 2.01
CA VAL A 118 8.75 0.03 1.23
C VAL A 118 9.97 0.84 0.85
N LEU A 119 11.12 0.16 0.77
CA LEU A 119 12.34 0.74 0.24
C LEU A 119 12.37 0.56 -1.27
N ILE A 120 12.57 1.64 -2.01
CA ILE A 120 12.70 1.67 -3.46
C ILE A 120 14.16 1.88 -3.83
N THR A 121 14.67 1.09 -4.77
CA THR A 121 16.02 1.23 -5.30
C THR A 121 15.99 1.43 -6.81
N SER A 122 16.99 2.11 -7.35
CA SER A 122 17.12 2.29 -8.80
C SER A 122 17.85 1.10 -9.43
N CYS A 123 17.23 0.44 -10.40
CA CYS A 123 17.92 -0.54 -11.26
C CYS A 123 18.37 0.12 -12.56
N ALA A 124 19.49 -0.35 -13.11
CA ALA A 124 19.82 -0.11 -14.51
C ALA A 124 18.67 -0.58 -15.42
N ALA A 125 18.33 0.22 -16.41
CA ALA A 125 17.45 -0.22 -17.48
C ALA A 125 18.11 -1.41 -18.17
N HIS A 126 17.33 -2.47 -18.43
CA HIS A 126 17.84 -3.55 -19.27
C HIS A 126 18.09 -2.98 -20.67
N PRO A 127 19.27 -3.21 -21.28
CA PRO A 127 19.46 -2.83 -22.67
C PRO A 127 18.52 -3.68 -23.51
N SER A 128 17.37 -3.12 -23.87
CA SER A 128 16.53 -3.68 -24.91
C SER A 128 17.41 -3.78 -26.15
N ALA A 129 17.68 -5.00 -26.60
CA ALA A 129 18.50 -5.25 -27.76
C ALA A 129 17.91 -4.50 -28.96
N THR A 130 18.52 -3.37 -29.31
CA THR A 130 18.27 -2.71 -30.59
C THR A 130 18.82 -3.65 -31.65
N SER A 131 17.95 -4.47 -32.26
CA SER A 131 18.32 -5.20 -33.45
C SER A 131 18.54 -4.18 -34.56
N LEU A 132 19.80 -3.89 -34.86
CA LEU A 132 20.18 -3.23 -36.10
C LEU A 132 19.87 -4.20 -37.24
N GLY A 133 18.86 -3.84 -38.05
CA GLY A 133 18.60 -4.40 -39.37
C GLY A 133 19.08 -3.42 -40.44
#